data_AF-V5GJ51-F1
#
_entry.id   AF-V5GJ51-F1
#
_cell.length_a   1.000
_cell.length_b   1.000
_cell.length_c   1.000
_cell.angle_alpha   90.00
_cell.angle_beta   90.00
_cell.angle_gamma   90.00
#
_symmetry.space_group_name_H-M   'P 1'
#
loop_
_entity.id
_entity.type
_entity.pdbx_description
1 polymer ?
#
loop_
_entity_poly.entity_id
_entity_poly.type
_entity_poly.pdbx_seq_one_letter_code
_entity_poly.pdbx_strand_id
1 'polypeptide(L)'
;MSTTLYTFIFSAIMLLIISEGAVNKQRKEKRGQNTPRPKNENHNFHQLCREEHNKYRTKHHVPPLKSNSTLYILARAWARYLSELDSTTDVPHEMLPGIGENIYWMTKAEKPYFQYAKMAADDWYAENTKYDYDVGGYSPDTAHFTQMVWESTSQVGCGYNVSISSTIFVVCKYFPQGNIDHQYKANVLPP
;
A
#
# COMPACT_ATOMS: atom_id res chain seq x y z
N MET A 1 22.65 57.36 -36.20
CA MET A 1 22.10 56.68 -35.02
C MET A 1 20.82 55.87 -35.29
N SER A 2 20.12 56.06 -36.43
CA SER A 2 18.83 55.38 -36.69
C SER A 2 18.99 53.90 -37.06
N THR A 3 19.97 53.51 -37.87
CA THR A 3 20.09 52.15 -38.44
C THR A 3 20.35 51.06 -37.39
N THR A 4 21.14 51.35 -36.36
CA THR A 4 21.49 50.40 -35.30
C THR A 4 20.28 50.07 -34.42
N LEU A 5 19.41 51.06 -34.14
CA LEU A 5 18.21 50.87 -33.33
C LEU A 5 17.19 49.96 -34.05
N TYR A 6 17.04 50.09 -35.36
CA TYR A 6 16.19 49.19 -36.17
C TYR A 6 16.70 47.75 -36.13
N THR A 7 18.00 47.51 -36.28
CA THR A 7 18.56 46.14 -36.21
C THR A 7 18.37 45.49 -34.83
N PHE A 8 18.44 46.26 -33.74
CA PHE A 8 18.20 45.74 -32.39
C PHE A 8 16.71 45.45 -32.13
N ILE A 9 15.79 46.28 -32.64
CA ILE A 9 14.35 46.05 -32.48
C ILE A 9 13.91 44.82 -33.28
N PHE A 10 14.40 44.66 -34.52
CA PHE A 10 14.09 43.49 -35.35
C PHE A 10 14.64 42.19 -34.74
N SER A 11 15.83 42.19 -34.16
CA SER A 11 16.39 40.98 -33.51
C SER A 11 15.63 40.59 -32.24
N ALA A 12 15.23 41.58 -31.43
CA ALA A 12 14.43 41.36 -30.22
C ALA A 12 13.03 40.78 -30.53
N ILE A 13 12.36 41.28 -31.58
CA ILE A 13 11.05 40.76 -32.00
C ILE A 13 11.18 39.31 -32.52
N MET A 14 12.21 39.00 -33.31
CA MET A 14 12.44 37.63 -33.79
C MET A 14 12.73 36.66 -32.63
N LEU A 15 13.53 37.07 -31.63
CA LEU A 15 13.79 36.27 -30.44
C LEU A 15 12.53 36.00 -29.60
N LEU A 16 11.66 36.99 -29.45
CA LEU A 16 10.38 36.84 -28.73
C LEU A 16 9.43 35.89 -29.47
N ILE A 17 9.32 36.00 -30.80
CA ILE A 17 8.49 35.11 -31.62
C ILE A 17 9.01 33.66 -31.57
N ILE A 18 10.34 33.46 -31.58
CA ILE A 18 10.95 32.13 -31.43
C ILE A 18 10.65 31.55 -30.04
N SER A 19 10.74 32.36 -28.98
CA SER A 19 10.44 31.97 -27.60
C SER A 19 8.97 31.56 -27.42
N GLU A 20 8.03 32.39 -27.89
CA GLU A 20 6.60 32.09 -27.85
C GLU A 20 6.24 30.85 -28.67
N GLY A 21 6.86 30.67 -29.84
CA GLY A 21 6.71 29.48 -30.67
C GLY A 21 7.16 28.20 -29.96
N ALA A 22 8.31 28.24 -29.26
CA ALA A 22 8.82 27.13 -28.48
C ALA A 22 7.93 26.79 -27.27
N VAL A 23 7.45 27.80 -26.55
CA VAL A 23 6.54 27.64 -25.40
C VAL A 23 5.19 27.07 -25.85
N ASN A 24 4.64 27.54 -26.98
CA ASN A 24 3.39 27.00 -27.51
C ASN A 24 3.54 25.57 -28.05
N LYS A 25 4.69 25.21 -28.63
CA LYS A 25 4.99 23.84 -29.03
C LYS A 25 5.05 22.91 -27.82
N GLN A 26 5.75 23.30 -26.74
CA GLN A 26 5.77 22.54 -25.48
C GLN A 26 4.38 22.42 -24.83
N ARG A 27 3.58 23.49 -24.88
CA ARG A 27 2.21 23.49 -24.33
C ARG A 27 1.25 22.61 -25.15
N LYS A 28 1.44 22.50 -26.47
CA LYS A 28 0.68 21.58 -27.33
C LYS A 28 1.13 20.12 -27.14
N GLU A 29 2.43 19.85 -27.01
CA GLU A 29 2.95 18.50 -26.73
C GLU A 29 2.46 17.97 -25.36
N LYS A 30 2.42 18.81 -24.32
CA LYS A 30 1.83 18.44 -23.01
C LYS A 30 0.32 18.23 -23.03
N ARG A 31 -0.42 18.75 -24.01
CA ARG A 31 -1.88 18.65 -24.11
C ARG A 31 -2.35 17.48 -24.99
N GLY A 32 -1.41 16.76 -25.63
CA GLY A 32 -1.69 15.71 -26.62
C GLY A 32 -1.32 14.28 -26.22
N GLN A 33 -0.86 14.03 -24.98
CA GLN A 33 -0.60 12.67 -24.49
C GLN A 33 -1.72 12.21 -23.55
N ASN A 34 -2.85 11.78 -24.12
CA ASN A 34 -3.76 10.85 -23.44
C ASN A 34 -3.14 9.45 -23.52
N THR A 35 -2.01 9.25 -22.85
CA THR A 35 -1.61 7.90 -22.45
C THR A 35 -2.52 7.50 -21.29
N PRO A 36 -3.10 6.28 -21.27
CA PRO A 36 -3.78 5.79 -20.09
C PRO A 36 -2.81 5.92 -18.91
N ARG A 37 -3.21 6.66 -17.87
CA ARG A 37 -2.46 6.71 -16.61
C ARG A 37 -2.17 5.26 -16.22
N PRO A 38 -0.91 4.85 -15.97
CA PRO A 38 -0.63 3.49 -15.57
C PRO A 38 -1.55 3.14 -14.41
N LYS A 39 -2.35 2.08 -14.60
CA LYS A 39 -3.28 1.58 -13.59
C LYS A 39 -2.44 1.34 -12.34
N ASN A 40 -2.72 2.04 -11.24
CA ASN A 40 -1.92 1.90 -10.03
C ASN A 40 -2.22 0.51 -9.44
N GLU A 41 -1.45 -0.50 -9.84
CA GLU A 41 -1.65 -1.90 -9.44
C GLU A 41 -1.72 -2.04 -7.92
N ASN A 42 -0.86 -1.29 -7.21
CA ASN A 42 -0.86 -1.23 -5.75
C ASN A 42 -2.14 -0.61 -5.16
N HIS A 43 -2.75 0.37 -5.83
CA HIS A 43 -4.05 0.90 -5.38
C HIS A 43 -5.17 -0.14 -5.54
N ASN A 44 -5.21 -0.88 -6.65
CA ASN A 44 -6.16 -1.97 -6.83
C ASN A 44 -5.92 -3.10 -5.83
N PHE A 45 -4.66 -3.48 -5.64
CA PHE A 45 -4.24 -4.45 -4.63
C PHE A 45 -4.70 -4.05 -3.22
N HIS A 46 -4.50 -2.79 -2.83
CA HIS A 46 -4.96 -2.26 -1.55
C HIS A 46 -6.48 -2.41 -1.36
N GLN A 47 -7.29 -2.12 -2.40
CA GLN A 47 -8.74 -2.29 -2.32
C GLN A 47 -9.11 -3.77 -2.12
N LEU A 48 -8.50 -4.68 -2.89
CA LEU A 48 -8.71 -6.11 -2.74
C LEU A 48 -8.34 -6.63 -1.34
N CYS A 49 -7.18 -6.22 -0.81
CA CYS A 49 -6.81 -6.57 0.57
C CYS A 49 -7.89 -6.12 1.55
N ARG A 50 -8.30 -4.84 1.51
CA ARG A 50 -9.33 -4.31 2.42
C ARG A 50 -10.66 -5.05 2.28
N GLU A 51 -11.05 -5.40 1.06
CA GLU A 51 -12.27 -6.17 0.80
C GLU A 51 -12.20 -7.58 1.42
N GLU A 52 -11.09 -8.31 1.26
CA GLU A 52 -10.91 -9.62 1.89
C GLU A 52 -10.89 -9.54 3.42
N HIS A 53 -10.22 -8.52 4.00
CA HIS A 53 -10.29 -8.27 5.45
C HIS A 53 -11.73 -8.08 5.90
N ASN A 54 -12.50 -7.28 5.18
CA ASN A 54 -13.88 -6.98 5.55
C ASN A 54 -14.80 -8.19 5.44
N LYS A 55 -14.57 -9.12 4.49
CA LYS A 55 -15.28 -10.40 4.44
C LYS A 55 -15.08 -11.20 5.73
N TYR A 56 -13.85 -11.27 6.23
CA TYR A 56 -13.54 -11.98 7.47
C TYR A 56 -14.09 -11.25 8.69
N ARG A 57 -13.91 -9.93 8.77
CA ARG A 57 -14.45 -9.10 9.86
C ARG A 57 -15.97 -9.21 10.02
N THR A 58 -16.71 -9.33 8.91
CA THR A 58 -18.15 -9.57 8.94
C THR A 58 -18.51 -10.90 9.62
N LYS A 59 -17.71 -11.96 9.44
CA LYS A 59 -17.92 -13.24 10.14
C LYS A 59 -17.82 -13.04 11.66
N HIS A 60 -16.83 -12.28 12.10
CA HIS A 60 -16.58 -12.00 13.52
C HIS A 60 -17.45 -10.86 14.08
N HIS A 61 -18.47 -10.41 13.35
CA HIS A 61 -19.39 -9.36 13.79
C HIS A 61 -18.75 -8.01 14.15
N VAL A 62 -17.53 -7.73 13.65
CA VAL A 62 -16.83 -6.47 13.91
C VAL A 62 -16.96 -5.48 12.74
N PRO A 63 -16.90 -4.16 12.99
CA PRO A 63 -17.06 -3.14 11.95
C PRO A 63 -16.04 -3.26 10.81
N PRO A 64 -16.38 -2.92 9.55
CA PRO A 64 -15.45 -2.98 8.43
C PRO A 64 -14.36 -1.90 8.53
N LEU A 65 -13.17 -2.23 8.06
CA LEU A 65 -12.02 -1.32 7.95
C LEU A 65 -12.22 -0.34 6.79
N LYS A 66 -11.82 0.92 7.06
CA LYS A 66 -11.72 2.00 6.08
C LYS A 66 -10.30 2.10 5.54
N SER A 67 -10.16 2.50 4.27
CA SER A 67 -8.85 2.83 3.71
C SER A 67 -8.26 4.06 4.40
N ASN A 68 -6.97 4.02 4.71
CA ASN A 68 -6.19 5.18 5.12
C ASN A 68 -4.97 5.38 4.21
N SER A 69 -4.85 6.54 3.59
CA SER A 69 -3.79 6.85 2.62
C SER A 69 -2.40 6.87 3.25
N THR A 70 -2.27 7.32 4.49
CA THR A 70 -0.99 7.33 5.22
C THR A 70 -0.52 5.90 5.50
N LEU A 71 -1.40 5.05 6.04
CA LEU A 71 -1.10 3.63 6.26
C LEU A 71 -0.74 2.92 4.96
N TYR A 72 -1.42 3.23 3.86
CA TYR A 72 -1.13 2.68 2.53
C TYR A 72 0.28 3.06 2.04
N ILE A 73 0.70 4.32 2.25
CA ILE A 73 2.03 4.79 1.89
C ILE A 73 3.09 4.09 2.75
N LEU A 74 2.87 3.98 4.06
CA LEU A 74 3.77 3.28 4.98
C LEU A 74 3.93 1.80 4.62
N ALA A 75 2.82 1.10 4.39
CA ALA A 75 2.82 -0.31 3.99
C ALA A 75 3.63 -0.54 2.70
N ARG A 76 3.44 0.33 1.69
CA ARG A 76 4.20 0.24 0.42
C ARG A 76 5.68 0.53 0.60
N ALA A 77 6.04 1.50 1.45
CA ALA A 77 7.42 1.82 1.76
C ALA A 77 8.10 0.63 2.44
N TRP A 78 7.44 0.01 3.42
CA TRP A 78 7.97 -1.16 4.11
C TRP A 78 8.08 -2.39 3.20
N ALA A 79 7.05 -2.69 2.40
CA ALA A 79 7.11 -3.77 1.42
C ALA A 79 8.26 -3.59 0.43
N ARG A 80 8.55 -2.34 0.03
CA ARG A 80 9.72 -2.02 -0.79
C ARG A 80 11.03 -2.29 -0.06
N TYR A 81 11.16 -1.84 1.18
CA TYR A 81 12.34 -2.11 1.99
C TYR A 81 12.62 -3.62 2.13
N LEU A 82 11.59 -4.42 2.44
CA LEU A 82 11.70 -5.88 2.51
C LEU A 82 12.12 -6.50 1.18
N SER A 83 11.58 -6.01 0.06
CA SER A 83 11.97 -6.48 -1.28
C SER A 83 13.41 -6.11 -1.65
N GLU A 84 13.97 -5.04 -1.08
CA GLU A 84 15.37 -4.63 -1.27
C GLU A 84 16.32 -5.45 -0.38
N LEU A 85 15.87 -5.91 0.80
CA LEU A 85 16.59 -6.89 1.61
C LEU A 85 16.64 -8.27 0.94
N ASP A 86 15.57 -8.63 0.23
CA ASP A 86 15.42 -9.88 -0.53
C ASP A 86 15.79 -11.14 0.28
N SER A 87 15.33 -11.18 1.53
CA SER A 87 15.55 -12.29 2.47
C SER A 87 14.24 -12.74 3.10
N THR A 88 14.13 -14.04 3.35
CA THR A 88 12.97 -14.66 4.01
C THR A 88 13.33 -15.37 5.31
N THR A 89 14.60 -15.32 5.73
CA THR A 89 15.06 -15.97 6.96
C THR A 89 14.75 -15.14 8.21
N ASP A 90 14.74 -13.82 8.07
CA ASP A 90 14.44 -12.87 9.13
C ASP A 90 13.76 -11.65 8.49
N VAL A 91 12.42 -11.66 8.49
CA VAL A 91 11.61 -10.60 7.88
C VAL A 91 11.23 -9.63 8.99
N PRO A 92 11.86 -8.44 9.07
CA PRO A 92 11.64 -7.53 10.19
C PRO A 92 10.29 -6.82 10.11
N HIS A 93 9.68 -6.64 11.28
CA HIS A 93 8.56 -5.73 11.45
C HIS A 93 9.01 -4.26 11.60
N GLU A 94 8.20 -3.32 11.13
CA GLU A 94 8.41 -1.89 11.40
C GLU A 94 7.68 -1.50 12.69
N MET A 95 8.43 -1.29 13.77
CA MET A 95 7.87 -0.93 15.07
C MET A 95 7.44 0.54 15.12
N LEU A 96 6.23 0.84 14.64
CA LEU A 96 5.63 2.18 14.67
C LEU A 96 4.63 2.30 15.84
N PRO A 97 4.77 3.30 16.74
CA PRO A 97 3.85 3.46 17.86
C PRO A 97 2.39 3.60 17.42
N GLY A 98 1.51 2.75 17.95
CA GLY A 98 0.07 2.81 17.68
C GLY A 98 -0.35 2.22 16.34
N ILE A 99 0.57 1.70 15.53
CA ILE A 99 0.28 1.11 14.22
C ILE A 99 0.59 -0.38 14.24
N GLY A 100 -0.41 -1.20 13.95
CA GLY A 100 -0.25 -2.65 13.81
C GLY A 100 0.31 -3.02 12.44
N GLU A 101 0.84 -4.23 12.30
CA GLU A 101 1.39 -4.72 11.04
C GLU A 101 1.16 -6.23 10.85
N ASN A 102 0.77 -6.62 9.64
CA ASN A 102 0.91 -7.99 9.16
C ASN A 102 1.82 -8.00 7.94
N ILE A 103 2.66 -9.02 7.83
CA ILE A 103 3.55 -9.26 6.69
C ILE A 103 3.26 -10.67 6.13
N TYR A 104 3.22 -10.78 4.82
CA TYR A 104 3.13 -12.03 4.09
C TYR A 104 4.18 -12.02 2.99
N TRP A 105 4.76 -13.17 2.68
CA TRP A 105 5.70 -13.30 1.59
C TRP A 105 5.57 -14.63 0.87
N MET A 106 5.90 -14.63 -0.42
CA MET A 106 5.94 -15.84 -1.23
C MET A 106 7.07 -15.74 -2.26
N THR A 107 7.93 -16.76 -2.27
CA THR A 107 8.98 -16.89 -3.29
C THR A 107 8.38 -17.31 -4.62
N LYS A 108 9.08 -17.04 -5.72
CA LYS A 108 8.63 -17.38 -7.08
C LYS A 108 7.25 -16.81 -7.40
N ALA A 109 7.01 -15.56 -6.98
CA ALA A 109 5.78 -14.87 -7.25
C ALA A 109 5.63 -14.57 -8.74
N GLU A 110 4.44 -14.82 -9.29
CA GLU A 110 4.15 -14.64 -10.71
C GLU A 110 3.04 -13.61 -10.91
N LYS A 111 3.07 -12.95 -12.06
CA LYS A 111 1.98 -12.05 -12.45
C LYS A 111 0.73 -12.87 -12.83
N PRO A 112 -0.48 -12.33 -12.56
CA PRO A 112 -0.74 -11.00 -12.03
C PRO A 112 -0.69 -10.92 -10.50
N TYR A 113 0.02 -9.92 -9.96
CA TYR A 113 0.28 -9.82 -8.52
C TYR A 113 -0.95 -9.48 -7.65
N PHE A 114 -2.09 -9.11 -8.24
CA PHE A 114 -3.30 -8.82 -7.46
C PHE A 114 -3.83 -10.05 -6.70
N GLN A 115 -3.50 -11.27 -7.14
CA GLN A 115 -3.93 -12.51 -6.49
C GLN A 115 -3.39 -12.66 -5.06
N TYR A 116 -2.19 -12.11 -4.79
CA TYR A 116 -1.55 -12.19 -3.48
C TYR A 116 -2.26 -11.36 -2.41
N ALA A 117 -3.12 -10.41 -2.80
CA ALA A 117 -3.97 -9.71 -1.84
C ALA A 117 -4.90 -10.66 -1.10
N LYS A 118 -5.49 -11.62 -1.85
CA LYS A 118 -6.34 -12.66 -1.29
C LYS A 118 -5.53 -13.74 -0.59
N MET A 119 -4.44 -14.20 -1.19
CA MET A 119 -3.59 -15.24 -0.59
C MET A 119 -3.07 -14.81 0.79
N ALA A 120 -2.59 -13.57 0.92
CA ALA A 120 -2.14 -13.03 2.21
C ALA A 120 -3.27 -12.97 3.25
N ALA A 121 -4.44 -12.47 2.85
CA ALA A 121 -5.59 -12.38 3.75
C ALA A 121 -6.11 -13.76 4.19
N ASP A 122 -6.12 -14.74 3.29
CA ASP A 122 -6.52 -16.11 3.58
C ASP A 122 -5.52 -16.81 4.51
N ASP A 123 -4.22 -16.63 4.26
CA ASP A 123 -3.12 -17.17 5.07
C ASP A 123 -3.17 -16.64 6.51
N TRP A 124 -3.21 -15.32 6.67
CA TRP A 124 -3.36 -14.68 7.98
C TRP A 124 -4.66 -15.11 8.68
N TYR A 125 -5.77 -15.22 7.97
CA TYR A 125 -7.04 -15.64 8.57
C TYR A 125 -7.03 -17.10 8.99
N ALA A 126 -6.33 -17.99 8.27
CA ALA A 126 -6.30 -19.44 8.57
C ALA A 126 -5.79 -19.75 9.99
N GLU A 127 -5.01 -18.84 10.58
CA GLU A 127 -4.57 -18.90 11.97
C GLU A 127 -5.73 -18.94 12.99
N ASN A 128 -6.95 -18.50 12.62
CA ASN A 128 -8.14 -18.57 13.48
C ASN A 128 -8.38 -19.97 14.06
N THR A 129 -7.99 -21.02 13.32
CA THR A 129 -8.15 -22.42 13.73
C THR A 129 -7.31 -22.81 14.95
N LYS A 130 -6.28 -22.01 15.27
CA LYS A 130 -5.42 -22.19 16.43
C LYS A 130 -5.79 -21.25 17.58
N TYR A 131 -6.76 -20.35 17.40
CA TYR A 131 -7.10 -19.35 18.38
C TYR A 131 -8.13 -19.87 19.39
N ASP A 132 -7.81 -19.76 20.68
CA ASP A 132 -8.73 -20.06 21.77
C ASP A 132 -9.46 -18.78 22.20
N TYR A 133 -10.75 -18.68 21.85
CA TYR A 133 -11.59 -17.51 22.15
C TYR A 133 -11.93 -17.39 23.65
N ASP A 134 -11.93 -18.51 24.39
CA ASP A 134 -12.25 -18.52 25.82
C ASP A 134 -11.09 -18.02 26.66
N VAL A 135 -9.86 -18.34 26.25
CA VAL A 135 -8.63 -17.85 26.89
C VAL A 135 -8.25 -16.47 26.38
N GLY A 136 -8.26 -16.29 25.05
CA GLY A 136 -7.71 -15.14 24.37
C GLY A 136 -6.20 -14.97 24.58
N GLY A 137 -5.65 -13.85 24.12
CA GLY A 137 -4.23 -13.51 24.33
C GLY A 137 -3.37 -13.61 23.08
N TYR A 138 -2.10 -13.26 23.25
CA TYR A 138 -1.11 -13.27 22.19
C TYR A 138 -0.56 -14.69 21.96
N SER A 139 -0.43 -15.06 20.69
CA SER A 139 0.42 -16.16 20.23
C SER A 139 1.03 -15.77 18.89
N PRO A 140 2.32 -16.09 18.63
CA PRO A 140 2.91 -15.88 17.30
C PRO A 140 2.17 -16.65 16.20
N ASP A 141 1.49 -17.76 16.56
CA ASP A 141 0.71 -18.58 15.62
C ASP A 141 -0.65 -17.98 15.25
N THR A 142 -1.09 -16.91 15.93
CA THR A 142 -2.43 -16.30 15.74
C THR A 142 -2.40 -14.79 15.59
N ALA A 143 -1.22 -14.17 15.65
CA ALA A 143 -1.08 -12.73 15.71
C ALA A 143 -1.58 -12.02 14.44
N HIS A 144 -1.46 -12.65 13.27
CA HIS A 144 -1.96 -12.05 12.04
C HIS A 144 -3.48 -12.08 12.01
N PHE A 145 -4.09 -13.22 12.35
CA PHE A 145 -5.55 -13.36 12.48
C PHE A 145 -6.11 -12.34 13.46
N THR A 146 -5.59 -12.27 14.68
CA THR A 146 -6.13 -11.40 15.73
C THR A 146 -6.05 -9.93 15.33
N GLN A 147 -5.00 -9.52 14.62
CA GLN A 147 -4.91 -8.15 14.07
C GLN A 147 -5.97 -7.89 12.98
N MET A 148 -6.24 -8.86 12.09
CA MET A 148 -7.24 -8.68 11.03
C MET A 148 -8.65 -8.43 11.61
N VAL A 149 -9.03 -9.18 12.64
CA VAL A 149 -10.38 -9.13 13.22
C VAL A 149 -10.49 -8.25 14.45
N TRP A 150 -9.41 -7.56 14.84
CA TRP A 150 -9.40 -6.67 16.01
C TRP A 150 -10.51 -5.62 15.94
N GLU A 151 -11.49 -5.69 16.84
CA GLU A 151 -12.72 -4.89 16.79
C GLU A 151 -12.41 -3.38 16.73
N SER A 152 -11.57 -2.90 17.63
CA SER A 152 -11.26 -1.46 17.76
C SER A 152 -10.42 -0.91 16.60
N THR A 153 -9.76 -1.75 15.80
CA THR A 153 -9.04 -1.32 14.60
C THR A 153 -10.06 -0.85 13.56
N SER A 154 -9.89 0.39 13.06
CA SER A 154 -10.87 1.03 12.19
C SER A 154 -10.35 1.32 10.78
N GLN A 155 -9.03 1.33 10.61
CA GLN A 155 -8.37 1.77 9.40
C GLN A 155 -7.26 0.80 8.99
N VAL A 156 -7.10 0.64 7.68
CA VAL A 156 -6.07 -0.21 7.08
C VAL A 156 -5.45 0.43 5.85
N GLY A 157 -4.17 0.17 5.63
CA GLY A 157 -3.46 0.45 4.40
C GLY A 157 -2.57 -0.73 4.03
N CYS A 158 -2.62 -1.20 2.79
CA CYS A 158 -1.88 -2.38 2.36
C CYS A 158 -1.12 -2.10 1.07
N GLY A 159 0.04 -2.72 0.92
CA GLY A 159 0.87 -2.60 -0.27
C GLY A 159 1.70 -3.84 -0.49
N TYR A 160 2.27 -3.93 -1.68
CA TYR A 160 3.23 -4.98 -1.99
C TYR A 160 4.40 -4.44 -2.80
N ASN A 161 5.52 -5.17 -2.73
CA ASN A 161 6.60 -5.07 -3.69
C ASN A 161 7.19 -6.47 -3.96
N VAL A 162 7.90 -6.62 -5.08
CA VAL A 162 8.50 -7.89 -5.52
C VAL A 162 10.00 -7.69 -5.66
N SER A 163 10.78 -8.55 -5.01
CA SER A 163 12.23 -8.50 -5.02
C SER A 163 12.84 -9.01 -6.32
N ILE A 164 14.16 -8.86 -6.47
CA ILE A 164 14.89 -9.37 -7.63
C ILE A 164 14.86 -10.90 -7.73
N SER A 165 14.81 -11.61 -6.60
CA SER A 165 14.60 -13.06 -6.54
C SER A 165 13.16 -13.51 -6.84
N SER A 166 12.27 -12.59 -7.24
CA SER A 166 10.83 -12.82 -7.42
C SER A 166 10.13 -13.23 -6.13
N THR A 167 10.57 -12.71 -4.99
CA THR A 167 9.82 -12.84 -3.73
C THR A 167 8.88 -11.66 -3.59
N ILE A 168 7.56 -11.92 -3.51
CA ILE A 168 6.59 -10.88 -3.18
C ILE A 168 6.54 -10.69 -1.67
N PHE A 169 6.53 -9.44 -1.24
CA PHE A 169 6.26 -9.03 0.14
C PHE A 169 4.99 -8.21 0.16
N VAL A 170 4.01 -8.64 0.95
CA VAL A 170 2.74 -7.96 1.18
C VAL A 170 2.74 -7.46 2.61
N VAL A 171 2.47 -6.17 2.79
CA VAL A 171 2.42 -5.52 4.10
C VAL A 171 1.06 -4.86 4.26
N CYS A 172 0.42 -5.05 5.40
CA CYS A 172 -0.76 -4.30 5.82
C CYS A 172 -0.47 -3.60 7.15
N LYS A 173 -0.85 -2.32 7.24
CA LYS A 173 -0.73 -1.46 8.43
C LYS A 173 -2.12 -1.14 8.97
N TYR A 174 -2.25 -1.13 10.30
CA TYR A 174 -3.54 -1.04 10.98
C TYR A 174 -3.56 0.11 11.99
N PHE A 175 -4.68 0.83 12.08
CA PHE A 175 -4.85 1.87 13.09
C PHE A 175 -6.28 1.89 13.69
N PRO A 176 -6.43 2.00 15.02
CA PRO A 176 -5.39 1.75 16.03
C PRO A 176 -4.80 0.33 15.91
N GLN A 177 -3.58 0.13 16.42
CA GLN A 177 -2.97 -1.20 16.47
C GLN A 177 -3.85 -2.20 17.22
N GLY A 178 -3.83 -3.45 16.77
CA GLY A 178 -4.39 -4.58 17.51
C GLY A 178 -3.34 -5.24 18.41
N ASN A 179 -3.63 -6.47 18.81
CA ASN A 179 -2.71 -7.36 19.54
C ASN A 179 -2.19 -6.76 20.86
N ILE A 180 -2.99 -5.91 21.50
CA ILE A 180 -2.64 -5.31 22.78
C ILE A 180 -2.97 -6.31 23.90
N ASP A 181 -2.00 -6.52 24.79
CA ASP A 181 -2.17 -7.42 25.92
C ASP A 181 -3.38 -7.01 26.78
N HIS A 182 -4.04 -8.02 27.36
CA HIS A 182 -5.27 -7.88 28.14
C HIS A 182 -6.50 -7.31 27.40
N GLN A 183 -6.43 -7.07 26.09
CA GLN A 183 -7.57 -6.54 25.31
C GLN A 183 -8.17 -7.54 24.31
N TYR A 184 -7.60 -8.75 24.21
CA TYR A 184 -7.99 -9.76 23.21
C TYR A 184 -9.46 -10.17 23.29
N LYS A 185 -9.98 -10.51 24.47
CA LYS A 185 -11.37 -10.96 24.63
C LYS A 185 -12.41 -9.92 24.20
N ALA A 186 -12.06 -8.65 24.32
CA ALA A 186 -12.92 -7.54 23.92
C ALA A 186 -12.77 -7.17 22.44
N ASN A 187 -11.82 -7.74 21.71
CA ASN A 187 -11.53 -7.35 20.32
C ASN A 187 -11.50 -8.51 19.33
N VAL A 188 -11.40 -9.76 19.78
CA VAL A 188 -11.35 -10.96 18.93
C VAL A 188 -12.57 -11.80 19.27
N LEU A 189 -13.68 -11.48 18.61
CA LEU A 189 -14.97 -12.15 18.82
C LEU A 189 -15.00 -13.48 18.05
N PRO A 190 -15.75 -14.50 18.49
CA PRO A 190 -15.98 -15.70 17.70
C PRO A 190 -16.73 -15.39 16.38
N PRO A 191 -16.55 -16.21 15.33
CA PRO A 191 -17.24 -16.08 14.04
C PRO A 191 -18.72 -16.53 14.06
#